data_AF-A0A1Y4TIF5-F1
#
_entry.id   AF-A0A1Y4TIF5-F1
#
_cell.length_a   1.000
_cell.length_b   1.000
_cell.length_c   1.000
_cell.angle_alpha   90.00
_cell.angle_beta   90.00
_cell.angle_gamma   90.00
#
_symmetry.space_group_name_H-M   'P 1'
#
loop_
_entity.id
_entity.type
_entity.pdbx_description
1 polymer ?
#
loop_
_entity_poly.entity_id
_entity_poly.type
_entity_poly.pdbx_seq_one_letter_code
_entity_poly.pdbx_strand_id
1 'polypeptide(L)'
;MMLYDDRTKDALKAENKFIFPEINVSDDITFKASYIISGDLHCAGKVSALFDLIVFGDVVAEEMDIKGRFVCLGQCNISGALIVQNDIWAEDIQAKSVICQDRIVAQSIDADSVIADGNIIVGKTLAIEENAKTHQNIICGETAYGAGKIVASNILTVEPLDLDDGEEALSSPFQYVPKSNNSCVSELSKESAKYSQDNDYSGFLAELMKTPDENLKVRFRRYHTVLKTVELSYPGSISEFKDVALLIWLLEISTSVYFKDWPQIKEWTEMVLLHFKEMAEGKCSGVHEPKPAVSLDKGYTVLHKQYGRGIVRSILQTSSGGQASRMAIVEFAAHGEKKFPLPDSLKFFSILSEREAPSKDEVKSSLQCNIEGYPEWLSALQSILIHKEYLGNSLYETIYNLLLSKLGLKSKFVEDRFKETGWN
;
A
#
# COMPACT_ATOMS: atom_id res chain seq x y z
N MET A 1 18.55 -37.60 22.89
CA MET A 1 18.80 -36.31 22.19
C MET A 1 19.17 -36.58 20.73
N MET A 2 18.31 -36.19 19.79
CA MET A 2 18.51 -36.26 18.34
C MET A 2 19.02 -34.94 17.79
N LEU A 3 19.91 -35.00 16.81
CA LEU A 3 20.57 -33.83 16.25
C LEU A 3 20.35 -33.77 14.74
N TYR A 4 19.76 -32.67 14.28
CA TYR A 4 19.50 -32.39 12.88
C TYR A 4 20.46 -31.28 12.43
N ASP A 5 21.44 -31.66 11.61
CA ASP A 5 22.42 -30.78 10.97
C ASP A 5 22.44 -30.92 9.44
N ASP A 6 23.38 -30.23 8.80
CA ASP A 6 23.55 -30.20 7.34
C ASP A 6 23.89 -31.56 6.70
N ARG A 7 24.10 -32.59 7.52
CA ARG A 7 24.44 -33.96 7.11
C ARG A 7 23.35 -34.96 7.48
N THR A 8 22.20 -34.49 7.99
CA THR A 8 21.11 -35.39 8.37
C THR A 8 20.63 -36.16 7.14
N LYS A 9 20.64 -37.49 7.24
CA LYS A 9 20.12 -38.37 6.19
C LYS A 9 18.61 -38.15 6.06
N ASP A 10 18.09 -38.25 4.83
CA ASP A 10 16.67 -38.09 4.47
C ASP A 10 16.13 -36.65 4.45
N ALA A 11 16.96 -35.64 4.74
CA ALA A 11 16.63 -34.24 4.53
C ALA A 11 16.68 -33.89 3.04
N LEU A 12 15.60 -33.34 2.48
CA LEU A 12 15.64 -32.73 1.15
C LEU A 12 16.23 -31.32 1.28
N LYS A 13 17.37 -31.08 0.61
CA LYS A 13 18.01 -29.75 0.61
C LYS A 13 17.34 -28.86 -0.44
N ALA A 14 16.75 -27.75 0.01
CA ALA A 14 16.24 -26.68 -0.83
C ALA A 14 16.96 -25.38 -0.47
N GLU A 15 17.94 -24.98 -1.29
CA GLU A 15 18.83 -23.84 -1.04
C GLU A 15 19.52 -23.89 0.34
N ASN A 16 19.15 -22.98 1.25
CA ASN A 16 19.66 -22.84 2.61
C ASN A 16 18.74 -23.46 3.68
N LYS A 17 17.71 -24.21 3.27
CA LYS A 17 16.75 -24.85 4.18
C LYS A 17 16.73 -26.36 3.96
N PHE A 18 16.51 -27.08 5.05
CA PHE A 18 16.38 -28.54 5.04
C PHE A 18 14.93 -28.91 5.25
N ILE A 19 14.37 -29.72 4.35
CA ILE A 19 12.99 -30.18 4.42
C ILE A 19 12.96 -31.61 4.98
N PHE A 20 12.17 -31.82 6.02
CA PHE A 20 11.86 -33.14 6.58
C PHE A 20 10.37 -33.43 6.47
N PRO A 21 9.98 -34.66 6.09
CA PRO A 21 8.57 -34.99 5.90
C PRO A 21 7.78 -34.98 7.21
N GLU A 22 8.26 -35.69 8.21
CA GLU A 22 7.63 -35.82 9.53
C GLU A 22 8.73 -36.16 10.54
N ILE A 23 8.56 -35.74 11.79
CA ILE A 23 9.49 -36.04 12.88
C ILE A 23 8.68 -36.54 14.05
N ASN A 24 8.91 -37.79 14.46
CA ASN A 24 8.30 -38.39 15.64
C ASN A 24 9.38 -39.02 16.50
N VAL A 25 9.70 -38.38 17.62
CA VAL A 25 10.84 -38.72 18.46
C VAL A 25 10.46 -38.63 19.94
N SER A 26 10.90 -39.60 20.75
CA SER A 26 10.64 -39.64 22.19
C SER A 26 11.63 -38.81 23.03
N ASP A 27 12.67 -38.29 22.40
CA ASP A 27 13.81 -37.61 23.03
C ASP A 27 13.91 -36.15 22.53
N ASP A 28 14.65 -35.32 23.26
CA ASP A 28 15.01 -33.95 22.86
C ASP A 28 15.56 -33.87 21.43
N ILE A 29 15.20 -32.81 20.71
CA ILE A 29 15.62 -32.54 19.35
C ILE A 29 16.40 -31.22 19.30
N THR A 30 17.52 -31.19 18.56
CA THR A 30 18.22 -29.95 18.26
C THR A 30 18.43 -29.76 16.77
N PHE A 31 17.88 -28.68 16.21
CA PHE A 31 18.09 -28.22 14.85
C PHE A 31 19.24 -27.21 14.81
N LYS A 32 20.32 -27.54 14.10
CA LYS A 32 21.51 -26.69 13.95
C LYS A 32 21.49 -25.79 12.70
N ALA A 33 20.44 -25.84 11.90
CA ALA A 33 20.22 -25.03 10.72
C ALA A 33 18.74 -24.62 10.65
N SER A 34 18.33 -23.89 9.61
CA SER A 34 16.92 -23.63 9.34
C SER A 34 16.23 -24.88 8.77
N TYR A 35 15.12 -25.28 9.37
CA TYR A 35 14.36 -26.47 8.97
C TYR A 35 12.93 -26.13 8.58
N ILE A 36 12.43 -26.87 7.58
CA ILE A 36 11.03 -26.95 7.21
C ILE A 36 10.59 -28.39 7.48
N ILE A 37 9.54 -28.56 8.28
CA ILE A 37 8.88 -29.84 8.49
C ILE A 37 7.58 -29.78 7.71
N SER A 38 7.44 -30.59 6.66
CA SER A 38 6.29 -30.52 5.77
C SER A 38 5.03 -31.20 6.33
N GLY A 39 5.17 -32.00 7.37
CA GLY A 39 4.10 -32.64 8.13
C GLY A 39 4.24 -32.33 9.62
N ASP A 40 3.97 -33.31 10.47
CA ASP A 40 3.88 -33.11 11.92
C ASP A 40 5.26 -33.23 12.61
N LEU A 41 5.40 -32.48 13.70
CA LEU A 41 6.53 -32.54 14.62
C LEU A 41 6.04 -33.00 15.99
N HIS A 42 6.27 -34.27 16.29
CA HIS A 42 6.03 -34.86 17.61
C HIS A 42 7.36 -35.11 18.31
N CYS A 43 7.57 -34.42 19.42
CA CYS A 43 8.71 -34.61 20.31
C CYS A 43 8.19 -34.81 21.73
N ALA A 44 8.51 -35.91 22.40
CA ALA A 44 8.09 -36.06 23.81
C ALA A 44 8.94 -35.23 24.79
N GLY A 45 10.03 -34.62 24.32
CA GLY A 45 10.95 -33.78 25.11
C GLY A 45 11.08 -32.37 24.55
N LYS A 46 12.26 -31.78 24.70
CA LYS A 46 12.55 -30.41 24.30
C LYS A 46 12.97 -30.29 22.84
N VAL A 47 12.36 -29.37 22.09
CA VAL A 47 12.79 -28.97 20.75
C VAL A 47 13.62 -27.69 20.83
N SER A 48 14.87 -27.73 20.37
CA SER A 48 15.75 -26.56 20.28
C SER A 48 16.09 -26.27 18.83
N ALA A 49 15.97 -25.02 18.39
CA ALA A 49 16.38 -24.61 17.04
C ALA A 49 17.30 -23.37 17.10
N LEU A 50 18.49 -23.47 16.50
CA LEU A 50 19.45 -22.36 16.45
C LEU A 50 19.10 -21.29 15.41
N PHE A 51 18.14 -21.59 14.53
CA PHE A 51 17.67 -20.72 13.44
C PHE A 51 16.16 -20.89 13.27
N ASP A 52 15.63 -20.52 12.10
CA ASP A 52 14.21 -20.60 11.81
C ASP A 52 13.70 -22.05 11.78
N LEU A 53 12.55 -22.28 12.39
CA LEU A 53 11.82 -23.54 12.34
C LEU A 53 10.42 -23.29 11.75
N ILE A 54 10.12 -23.95 10.64
CA ILE A 54 8.84 -23.87 9.95
C ILE A 54 8.21 -25.25 9.97
N VAL A 55 6.97 -25.37 10.41
CA VAL A 55 6.19 -26.61 10.45
C VAL A 55 4.88 -26.37 9.73
N PHE A 56 4.59 -27.20 8.72
CA PHE A 56 3.35 -27.11 7.95
C PHE A 56 2.21 -27.98 8.51
N GLY A 57 2.52 -28.88 9.45
CA GLY A 57 1.54 -29.65 10.21
C GLY A 57 1.46 -29.23 11.68
N ASP A 58 1.06 -30.18 12.52
CA ASP A 58 0.89 -30.00 13.96
C ASP A 58 2.24 -30.13 14.70
N VAL A 59 2.34 -29.47 15.85
CA VAL A 59 3.51 -29.53 16.73
C VAL A 59 3.07 -29.99 18.11
N VAL A 60 3.71 -31.04 18.62
CA VAL A 60 3.58 -31.49 20.00
C VAL A 60 4.97 -31.57 20.61
N ALA A 61 5.22 -30.81 21.68
CA ALA A 61 6.47 -30.87 22.43
C ALA A 61 6.29 -30.64 23.93
N GLU A 62 7.29 -30.99 24.74
CA GLU A 62 7.33 -30.60 26.15
C GLU A 62 7.74 -29.14 26.30
N GLU A 63 8.83 -28.76 25.64
CA GLU A 63 9.33 -27.38 25.60
C GLU A 63 9.87 -27.06 24.21
N MET A 64 9.84 -25.78 23.83
CA MET A 64 10.49 -25.29 22.63
C MET A 64 11.36 -24.05 22.90
N ASP A 65 12.60 -24.06 22.41
CA ASP A 65 13.51 -22.90 22.41
C ASP A 65 14.06 -22.65 21.00
N ILE A 66 13.57 -21.58 20.35
CA ILE A 66 13.87 -21.26 18.96
C ILE A 66 14.56 -19.89 18.91
N LYS A 67 15.80 -19.86 18.40
CA LYS A 67 16.59 -18.62 18.25
C LYS A 67 16.23 -17.82 16.98
N GLY A 68 15.60 -18.46 16.00
CA GLY A 68 15.08 -17.80 14.80
C GLY A 68 13.59 -17.46 14.90
N ARG A 69 12.94 -17.41 13.74
CA ARG A 69 11.48 -17.34 13.61
C ARG A 69 10.86 -18.73 13.75
N PHE A 70 9.71 -18.79 14.40
CA PHE A 70 8.87 -19.98 14.43
C PHE A 70 7.61 -19.78 13.58
N VAL A 71 7.32 -20.73 12.69
CA VAL A 71 6.09 -20.78 11.92
C VAL A 71 5.44 -22.14 12.09
N CYS A 72 4.18 -22.20 12.52
CA CYS A 72 3.36 -23.40 12.63
C CYS A 72 2.05 -23.17 11.88
N LEU A 73 1.75 -23.98 10.86
CA LEU A 73 0.48 -23.88 10.13
C LEU A 73 -0.61 -24.82 10.67
N GLY A 74 -0.33 -25.59 11.71
CA GLY A 74 -1.31 -26.44 12.41
C GLY A 74 -1.44 -26.08 13.88
N GLN A 75 -1.88 -27.05 14.68
CA GLN A 75 -2.02 -26.91 16.13
C GLN A 75 -0.66 -27.04 16.82
N CYS A 76 -0.29 -26.03 17.60
CA CYS A 76 0.93 -26.03 18.39
C CYS A 76 0.60 -26.32 19.86
N ASN A 77 0.79 -27.56 20.31
CA ASN A 77 0.51 -28.00 21.67
C ASN A 77 1.80 -28.27 22.44
N ILE A 78 2.19 -27.33 23.30
CA ILE A 78 3.42 -27.36 24.08
C ILE A 78 3.07 -27.45 25.55
N SER A 79 3.35 -28.59 26.21
CA SER A 79 2.92 -28.76 27.60
C SER A 79 3.60 -27.79 28.59
N GLY A 80 4.80 -27.30 28.23
CA GLY A 80 5.58 -26.33 28.98
C GLY A 80 5.71 -24.98 28.27
N ALA A 81 6.94 -24.52 28.07
CA ALA A 81 7.22 -23.19 27.53
C ALA A 81 7.58 -23.21 26.04
N LEU A 82 7.01 -22.28 25.27
CA LEU A 82 7.40 -21.92 23.92
C LEU A 82 8.17 -20.60 23.96
N ILE A 83 9.48 -20.67 23.71
CA ILE A 83 10.39 -19.50 23.75
C ILE A 83 10.93 -19.27 22.34
N VAL A 84 10.69 -18.08 21.79
CA VAL A 84 11.13 -17.70 20.44
C VAL A 84 11.79 -16.32 20.46
N GLN A 85 12.98 -16.18 19.88
CA GLN A 85 13.72 -14.91 19.89
C GLN A 85 13.29 -13.93 18.78
N ASN A 86 12.67 -14.39 17.71
CA ASN A 86 12.12 -13.51 16.65
C ASN A 86 10.59 -13.64 16.64
N ASP A 87 9.96 -13.61 15.47
CA ASP A 87 8.50 -13.74 15.34
C ASP A 87 7.98 -15.17 15.63
N ILE A 88 6.76 -15.25 16.16
CA ILE A 88 5.93 -16.47 16.21
C ILE A 88 4.73 -16.29 15.28
N TRP A 89 4.58 -17.17 14.29
CA TRP A 89 3.40 -17.22 13.43
C TRP A 89 2.77 -18.60 13.56
N ALA A 90 1.61 -18.71 14.20
CA ALA A 90 0.94 -19.99 14.43
C ALA A 90 -0.53 -19.93 13.99
N GLU A 91 -1.16 -21.07 13.72
CA GLU A 91 -2.63 -21.10 13.64
C GLU A 91 -3.21 -21.10 15.06
N ASP A 92 -2.92 -22.13 15.85
CA ASP A 92 -3.36 -22.26 17.24
C ASP A 92 -2.15 -22.53 18.15
N ILE A 93 -2.08 -21.84 19.29
CA ILE A 93 -1.04 -22.02 20.30
C ILE A 93 -1.71 -22.42 21.61
N GLN A 94 -1.43 -23.65 22.05
CA GLN A 94 -1.76 -24.14 23.37
C GLN A 94 -0.45 -24.38 24.11
N ALA A 95 -0.14 -23.52 25.09
CA ALA A 95 1.10 -23.67 25.84
C ALA A 95 0.99 -23.15 27.26
N LYS A 96 1.77 -23.69 28.19
CA LYS A 96 1.80 -23.11 29.55
C LYS A 96 2.32 -21.67 29.53
N SER A 97 3.40 -21.43 28.80
CA SER A 97 3.99 -20.09 28.67
C SER A 97 4.48 -19.85 27.25
N VAL A 98 4.16 -18.69 26.69
CA VAL A 98 4.63 -18.25 25.38
C VAL A 98 5.47 -17.01 25.57
N ILE A 99 6.75 -17.06 25.19
CA ILE A 99 7.69 -15.95 25.31
C ILE A 99 8.27 -15.64 23.93
N CYS A 100 8.09 -14.41 23.49
CA CYS A 100 8.53 -13.92 22.18
C CYS A 100 9.31 -12.60 22.35
N GLN A 101 10.51 -12.49 21.79
CA GLN A 101 11.29 -11.24 21.84
C GLN A 101 10.99 -10.28 20.68
N ASP A 102 9.99 -10.61 19.85
CA ASP A 102 9.46 -9.72 18.82
C ASP A 102 7.92 -9.83 18.82
N ARG A 103 7.30 -10.19 17.69
CA ARG A 103 5.86 -10.21 17.53
C ARG A 103 5.28 -11.63 17.57
N ILE A 104 4.08 -11.75 18.13
CA ILE A 104 3.26 -12.97 18.05
C ILE A 104 2.08 -12.71 17.10
N VAL A 105 1.88 -13.63 16.16
CA VAL A 105 0.71 -13.66 15.27
C VAL A 105 0.10 -15.05 15.34
N ALA A 106 -1.13 -15.17 15.83
CA ALA A 106 -1.86 -16.42 15.91
C ALA A 106 -3.33 -16.26 15.52
N GLN A 107 -4.06 -17.33 15.20
CA GLN A 107 -5.53 -17.27 15.15
C GLN A 107 -6.11 -17.36 16.56
N SER A 108 -5.62 -18.28 17.37
CA SER A 108 -6.01 -18.42 18.78
C SER A 108 -4.79 -18.70 19.65
N ILE A 109 -4.83 -18.22 20.88
CA ILE A 109 -3.80 -18.51 21.90
C ILE A 109 -4.53 -18.90 23.18
N ASP A 110 -4.16 -20.05 23.74
CA ASP A 110 -4.58 -20.56 25.04
C ASP A 110 -3.32 -20.85 25.87
N ALA A 111 -3.07 -20.00 26.87
CA ALA A 111 -1.88 -20.12 27.70
C ALA A 111 -2.02 -19.50 29.10
N ASP A 112 -1.27 -20.02 30.08
CA ASP A 112 -1.21 -19.38 31.39
C ASP A 112 -0.58 -17.99 31.26
N SER A 113 0.53 -17.91 30.53
CA SER A 113 1.25 -16.65 30.32
C SER A 113 1.70 -16.42 28.88
N VAL A 114 1.55 -15.18 28.41
CA VAL A 114 2.03 -14.75 27.09
C VAL A 114 2.83 -13.47 27.25
N ILE A 115 4.10 -13.48 26.85
CA ILE A 115 5.00 -12.34 26.94
C ILE A 115 5.57 -12.05 25.57
N ALA A 116 5.39 -10.84 25.06
CA ALA A 116 5.97 -10.38 23.80
C ALA A 116 6.61 -8.99 23.95
N ASP A 117 7.79 -8.78 23.36
CA ASP A 117 8.37 -7.42 23.30
C ASP A 117 7.66 -6.54 22.25
N GLY A 118 7.22 -7.14 21.15
CA GLY A 118 6.42 -6.54 20.09
C GLY A 118 4.92 -6.75 20.26
N ASN A 119 4.15 -6.54 19.19
CA ASN A 119 2.69 -6.70 19.23
C ASN A 119 2.27 -8.16 19.42
N ILE A 120 1.10 -8.38 20.02
CA ILE A 120 0.41 -9.66 20.05
C ILE A 120 -0.83 -9.52 19.18
N ILE A 121 -0.90 -10.26 18.08
CA ILE A 121 -1.99 -10.20 17.12
C ILE A 121 -2.67 -11.56 17.10
N VAL A 122 -3.94 -11.60 17.48
CA VAL A 122 -4.73 -12.81 17.59
C VAL A 122 -5.96 -12.67 16.70
N GLY A 123 -6.15 -13.59 15.75
CA GLY A 123 -7.24 -13.52 14.77
C GLY A 123 -8.63 -13.70 15.37
N LYS A 124 -8.74 -14.51 16.43
CA LYS A 124 -9.99 -14.86 17.12
C LYS A 124 -9.86 -14.55 18.61
N THR A 125 -9.43 -15.54 19.40
CA THR A 125 -9.52 -15.52 20.86
C THR A 125 -8.16 -15.60 21.54
N LEU A 126 -7.99 -14.77 22.58
CA LEU A 126 -6.86 -14.80 23.50
C LEU A 126 -7.33 -15.28 24.88
N ALA A 127 -7.06 -16.54 25.23
CA ALA A 127 -7.40 -17.14 26.51
C ALA A 127 -6.17 -17.12 27.43
N ILE A 128 -6.28 -16.47 28.60
CA ILE A 128 -5.17 -16.23 29.51
C ILE A 128 -5.57 -16.51 30.95
N GLU A 129 -4.83 -17.41 31.62
CA GLU A 129 -5.10 -17.78 33.02
C GLU A 129 -4.30 -16.94 34.04
N GLU A 130 -3.07 -16.52 33.73
CA GLU A 130 -2.24 -15.73 34.65
C GLU A 130 -1.93 -14.33 34.12
N ASN A 131 -1.20 -14.20 33.00
CA ASN A 131 -0.86 -12.89 32.46
C ASN A 131 -0.57 -12.85 30.95
N ALA A 132 -1.02 -11.79 30.29
CA ALA A 132 -0.56 -11.41 28.96
C ALA A 132 0.17 -10.08 29.05
N LYS A 133 1.46 -10.04 28.68
CA LYS A 133 2.30 -8.86 28.79
C LYS A 133 2.96 -8.51 27.46
N THR A 134 2.77 -7.27 27.04
CA THR A 134 3.56 -6.66 25.97
C THR A 134 3.86 -5.20 26.27
N HIS A 135 4.97 -4.69 25.74
CA HIS A 135 5.26 -3.26 25.74
C HIS A 135 4.50 -2.51 24.63
N GLN A 136 3.94 -3.21 23.65
CA GLN A 136 3.21 -2.65 22.52
C GLN A 136 1.71 -2.96 22.60
N ASN A 137 1.08 -3.32 21.48
CA ASN A 137 -0.37 -3.46 21.38
C ASN A 137 -0.77 -4.94 21.36
N ILE A 138 -1.95 -5.21 21.90
CA ILE A 138 -2.67 -6.46 21.74
C ILE A 138 -3.87 -6.19 20.84
N ILE A 139 -4.02 -6.99 19.79
CA ILE A 139 -5.17 -6.94 18.87
C ILE A 139 -5.78 -8.33 18.85
N CYS A 140 -7.06 -8.44 19.22
CA CYS A 140 -7.84 -9.67 19.14
C CYS A 140 -9.03 -9.44 18.20
N GLY A 141 -9.23 -10.34 17.24
CA GLY A 141 -10.33 -10.24 16.27
C GLY A 141 -11.70 -10.57 16.85
N GLU A 142 -11.77 -11.25 17.99
CA GLU A 142 -13.00 -11.48 18.76
C GLU A 142 -12.85 -10.87 20.16
N THR A 143 -12.46 -11.66 21.15
CA THR A 143 -12.28 -11.23 22.56
C THR A 143 -11.00 -11.78 23.19
N ALA A 144 -10.65 -11.25 24.36
CA ALA A 144 -9.72 -11.86 25.30
C ALA A 144 -10.48 -12.23 26.59
N TYR A 145 -10.27 -13.46 27.08
CA TYR A 145 -10.98 -14.00 28.24
C TYR A 145 -10.07 -14.80 29.17
N GLY A 146 -10.55 -15.03 30.40
CA GLY A 146 -9.88 -15.85 31.42
C GLY A 146 -9.64 -15.13 32.74
N ALA A 147 -8.98 -15.84 33.67
CA ALA A 147 -8.69 -15.33 35.02
C ALA A 147 -7.47 -14.40 35.09
N GLY A 148 -6.71 -14.30 34.00
CA GLY A 148 -5.43 -13.62 33.98
C GLY A 148 -5.49 -12.10 33.82
N LYS A 149 -4.32 -11.47 33.94
CA LYS A 149 -4.15 -10.01 33.82
C LYS A 149 -3.50 -9.63 32.51
N ILE A 150 -4.01 -8.58 31.87
CA ILE A 150 -3.42 -8.04 30.64
C ILE A 150 -2.66 -6.75 30.92
N VAL A 151 -1.40 -6.70 30.48
CA VAL A 151 -0.49 -5.56 30.54
C VAL A 151 -0.04 -5.23 29.13
N ALA A 152 -0.57 -4.16 28.55
CA ALA A 152 -0.23 -3.71 27.20
C ALA A 152 -0.34 -2.19 27.10
N SER A 153 0.27 -1.59 26.06
CA SER A 153 0.08 -0.17 25.75
C SER A 153 -1.33 0.12 25.27
N ASN A 154 -1.87 -0.73 24.40
CA ASN A 154 -3.25 -0.69 23.93
C ASN A 154 -3.78 -2.11 23.74
N ILE A 155 -5.08 -2.30 23.95
CA ILE A 155 -5.80 -3.55 23.68
C ILE A 155 -6.98 -3.20 22.77
N LEU A 156 -7.07 -3.87 21.63
CA LEU A 156 -8.19 -3.72 20.69
C LEU A 156 -8.86 -5.08 20.54
N THR A 157 -10.13 -5.15 20.88
CA THR A 157 -10.98 -6.32 20.70
C THR A 157 -12.25 -5.92 19.94
N VAL A 158 -12.84 -6.84 19.17
CA VAL A 158 -14.11 -6.59 18.48
C VAL A 158 -15.28 -6.77 19.45
N GLU A 159 -15.17 -7.74 20.34
CA GLU A 159 -16.11 -8.02 21.41
C GLU A 159 -15.60 -7.48 22.76
N PRO A 160 -16.48 -7.25 23.75
CA PRO A 160 -16.05 -6.87 25.10
C PRO A 160 -15.10 -7.90 25.71
N LEU A 161 -14.11 -7.41 26.46
CA LEU A 161 -13.22 -8.26 27.25
C LEU A 161 -14.03 -9.06 28.28
N ASP A 162 -13.75 -10.35 28.37
CA ASP A 162 -14.41 -11.29 29.29
C ASP A 162 -13.40 -11.86 30.29
N LEU A 163 -12.76 -10.95 31.03
CA LEU A 163 -11.81 -11.28 32.09
C LEU A 163 -12.54 -11.36 33.43
N ASP A 164 -12.18 -12.32 34.28
CA ASP A 164 -12.88 -12.56 35.57
C ASP A 164 -12.87 -11.33 36.49
N ASP A 165 -11.75 -10.59 36.52
CA ASP A 165 -11.59 -9.35 37.29
C ASP A 165 -12.08 -8.10 36.50
N GLY A 166 -12.71 -8.27 35.34
CA GLY A 166 -13.24 -7.19 34.51
C GLY A 166 -12.20 -6.13 34.14
N GLU A 167 -12.51 -4.86 34.36
CA GLU A 167 -11.57 -3.75 34.12
C GLU A 167 -10.34 -3.79 35.05
N GLU A 168 -10.43 -4.42 36.23
CA GLU A 168 -9.31 -4.53 37.19
C GLU A 168 -8.25 -5.56 36.76
N ALA A 169 -8.60 -6.46 35.84
CA ALA A 169 -7.68 -7.38 35.18
C ALA A 169 -6.66 -6.62 34.29
N LEU A 170 -6.98 -5.38 33.91
CA LEU A 170 -6.13 -4.54 33.09
C LEU A 170 -5.17 -3.74 33.96
N SER A 171 -3.91 -4.16 33.98
CA SER A 171 -2.85 -3.37 34.62
C SER A 171 -2.17 -2.52 33.57
N SER A 172 -2.56 -1.23 33.54
CA SER A 172 -2.08 -0.18 32.62
C SER A 172 -2.81 -0.04 31.26
N PRO A 173 -4.15 -0.13 31.14
CA PRO A 173 -4.82 0.06 29.85
C PRO A 173 -4.86 1.53 29.39
N PHE A 174 -4.39 2.48 30.21
CA PHE A 174 -4.36 3.91 29.89
C PHE A 174 -2.98 4.52 30.14
N GLN A 175 -2.01 4.21 29.27
CA GLN A 175 -0.95 5.15 28.94
C GLN A 175 -1.05 5.71 27.51
N TYR A 176 -2.27 5.70 26.97
CA TYR A 176 -2.70 6.76 26.07
C TYR A 176 -3.72 7.67 26.77
N VAL A 177 -3.25 8.48 27.72
CA VAL A 177 -3.49 9.91 27.47
C VAL A 177 -2.76 10.12 26.16
N PRO A 178 -3.36 10.67 25.11
CA PRO A 178 -2.53 11.27 24.11
C PRO A 178 -1.51 12.11 24.89
N LYS A 179 -0.25 11.68 24.94
CA LYS A 179 0.71 12.51 24.25
C LYS A 179 0.11 12.60 22.85
N SER A 180 -0.87 13.49 22.67
CA SER A 180 -0.56 14.83 22.24
C SER A 180 0.96 14.87 22.09
N ASN A 181 1.37 14.29 20.98
CA ASN A 181 2.33 14.98 20.22
C ASN A 181 1.85 16.42 20.03
N ASN A 182 0.67 16.94 20.42
CA ASN A 182 0.47 18.39 20.58
C ASN A 182 1.50 19.12 21.48
N SER A 183 2.46 18.51 22.18
CA SER A 183 3.67 19.29 22.50
C SER A 183 4.56 19.46 21.26
N CYS A 184 4.93 18.38 20.58
CA CYS A 184 5.72 18.38 19.33
C CYS A 184 4.95 18.90 18.08
N VAL A 185 3.80 18.36 17.71
CA VAL A 185 2.81 18.82 16.70
C VAL A 185 2.28 20.23 16.94
N SER A 186 2.15 20.75 18.17
CA SER A 186 1.80 22.18 18.31
C SER A 186 3.01 23.11 18.14
N GLU A 187 4.23 22.63 18.44
CA GLU A 187 5.46 23.34 18.07
C GLU A 187 5.72 23.25 16.55
N LEU A 188 5.56 22.06 15.96
CA LEU A 188 5.72 21.79 14.53
C LEU A 188 4.63 22.45 13.68
N SER A 189 3.40 22.61 14.17
CA SER A 189 2.37 23.38 13.46
C SER A 189 2.67 24.88 13.50
N LYS A 190 3.17 25.40 14.64
CA LYS A 190 3.67 26.78 14.74
C LYS A 190 4.91 26.99 13.87
N GLU A 191 5.76 25.99 13.73
CA GLU A 191 6.97 26.04 12.93
C GLU A 191 6.64 25.93 11.43
N SER A 192 5.74 25.02 11.05
CA SER A 192 5.15 24.89 9.71
C SER A 192 4.55 26.22 9.23
N ALA A 193 3.84 26.94 10.09
CA ALA A 193 3.29 28.25 9.78
C ALA A 193 4.33 29.33 9.46
N LYS A 194 5.58 29.20 9.95
CA LYS A 194 6.68 30.12 9.60
C LYS A 194 7.14 29.90 8.16
N TYR A 195 7.26 28.64 7.74
CA TYR A 195 7.72 28.28 6.40
C TYR A 195 6.61 28.38 5.36
N SER A 196 5.35 28.18 5.74
CA SER A 196 4.22 28.18 4.79
C SER A 196 3.94 29.55 4.17
N GLN A 197 4.30 30.65 4.84
CA GLN A 197 4.10 32.02 4.33
C GLN A 197 4.89 32.26 3.03
N ASP A 198 6.12 31.75 2.97
CA ASP A 198 7.00 31.87 1.80
C ASP A 198 7.02 30.58 0.96
N ASN A 199 6.15 29.61 1.28
CA ASN A 199 6.13 28.27 0.69
C ASN A 199 7.50 27.56 0.74
N ASP A 200 8.30 27.79 1.78
CA ASP A 200 9.62 27.18 1.96
C ASP A 200 9.51 25.74 2.50
N TYR A 201 8.91 24.85 1.70
CA TYR A 201 8.76 23.43 2.06
C TYR A 201 10.12 22.73 2.20
N SER A 202 11.13 23.23 1.48
CA SER A 202 12.49 22.68 1.50
C SER A 202 13.16 22.94 2.86
N GLY A 203 13.10 24.17 3.35
CA GLY A 203 13.58 24.54 4.68
C GLY A 203 12.84 23.81 5.79
N PHE A 204 11.51 23.71 5.68
CA PHE A 204 10.70 22.98 6.66
C PHE A 204 11.03 21.49 6.72
N LEU A 205 11.16 20.82 5.56
CA LEU A 205 11.54 19.41 5.50
C LEU A 205 12.97 19.17 5.99
N ALA A 206 13.90 20.11 5.75
CA ALA A 206 15.26 20.04 6.29
C ALA A 206 15.26 20.05 7.82
N GLU A 207 14.37 20.83 8.45
CA GLU A 207 14.18 20.83 9.90
C GLU A 207 13.59 19.50 10.39
N LEU A 208 12.52 19.03 9.74
CA LEU A 208 11.88 17.75 10.05
C LEU A 208 12.84 16.55 9.94
N MET A 209 13.77 16.57 8.98
CA MET A 209 14.77 15.52 8.79
C MET A 209 15.86 15.47 9.87
N LYS A 210 15.91 16.43 10.81
CA LYS A 210 16.78 16.34 12.00
C LYS A 210 16.28 15.36 13.05
N THR A 211 15.04 14.86 12.92
CA THR A 211 14.49 13.79 13.76
C THR A 211 15.40 12.55 13.76
N PRO A 212 15.55 11.79 14.87
CA PRO A 212 16.37 10.58 14.89
C PRO A 212 15.75 9.38 14.13
N ASP A 213 14.46 9.44 13.79
CA ASP A 213 13.74 8.35 13.13
C ASP A 213 14.09 8.24 11.63
N GLU A 214 14.75 7.15 11.24
CA GLU A 214 15.15 6.88 9.86
C GLU A 214 13.96 6.64 8.91
N ASN A 215 12.86 6.04 9.38
CA ASN A 215 11.68 5.83 8.55
C ASN A 215 11.01 7.16 8.19
N LEU A 216 10.93 8.08 9.16
CA LEU A 216 10.45 9.43 8.91
C LEU A 216 11.37 10.20 7.96
N LYS A 217 12.70 10.06 8.06
CA LYS A 217 13.63 10.68 7.11
C LYS A 217 13.42 10.19 5.69
N VAL A 218 13.25 8.89 5.48
CA VAL A 218 12.97 8.33 4.14
C VAL A 218 11.67 8.93 3.58
N ARG A 219 10.62 9.00 4.41
CA ARG A 219 9.35 9.62 4.04
C ARG A 219 9.50 11.11 3.67
N PHE A 220 10.21 11.90 4.48
CA PHE A 220 10.43 13.32 4.22
C PHE A 220 11.30 13.58 2.99
N ARG A 221 12.29 12.73 2.69
CA ARG A 221 13.04 12.79 1.43
C ARG A 221 12.13 12.57 0.22
N ARG A 222 11.19 11.62 0.32
CA ARG A 222 10.18 11.40 -0.72
C ARG A 222 9.28 12.62 -0.90
N TYR A 223 8.81 13.20 0.20
CA TYR A 223 7.99 14.42 0.15
C TYR A 223 8.71 15.57 -0.54
N HIS A 224 9.99 15.77 -0.20
CA HIS A 224 10.83 16.79 -0.83
C HIS A 224 10.94 16.57 -2.35
N THR A 225 11.20 15.33 -2.79
CA THR A 225 11.29 14.99 -4.22
C THR A 225 9.97 15.27 -4.96
N VAL A 226 8.84 14.88 -4.36
CA VAL A 226 7.50 15.08 -4.95
C VAL A 226 7.19 16.57 -5.08
N LEU A 227 7.33 17.33 -4.00
CA LEU A 227 7.05 18.77 -3.99
C LEU A 227 7.94 19.53 -4.96
N LYS A 228 9.24 19.21 -5.01
CA LYS A 228 10.18 19.80 -5.96
C LYS A 228 9.84 19.48 -7.40
N THR A 229 9.39 18.25 -7.68
CA THR A 229 8.96 17.86 -9.03
C THR A 229 7.73 18.66 -9.45
N VAL A 230 6.76 18.83 -8.55
CA VAL A 230 5.56 19.62 -8.84
C VAL A 230 5.88 21.09 -9.03
N GLU A 231 6.70 21.68 -8.15
CA GLU A 231 7.13 23.08 -8.24
C GLU A 231 7.81 23.40 -9.57
N LEU A 232 8.73 22.55 -10.03
CA LEU A 232 9.46 22.75 -11.29
C LEU A 232 8.57 22.64 -12.54
N SER A 233 7.44 21.95 -12.44
CA SER A 233 6.51 21.73 -13.55
C SER A 233 5.25 22.61 -13.49
N TYR A 234 4.99 23.26 -12.36
CA TYR A 234 3.81 24.09 -12.16
C TYR A 234 3.99 25.50 -12.76
N PRO A 235 2.98 26.09 -13.42
CA PRO A 235 1.73 25.50 -13.89
C PRO A 235 1.84 24.89 -15.31
N GLY A 236 2.95 25.13 -16.01
CA GLY A 236 3.04 24.96 -17.48
C GLY A 236 3.19 23.53 -18.01
N SER A 237 3.67 22.61 -17.19
CA SER A 237 4.06 21.25 -17.61
C SER A 237 3.32 20.14 -16.84
N ILE A 238 2.24 20.46 -16.12
CA ILE A 238 1.42 19.45 -15.42
C ILE A 238 0.89 18.39 -16.40
N SER A 239 0.59 18.79 -17.65
CA SER A 239 0.13 17.90 -18.72
C SER A 239 1.12 16.80 -19.08
N GLU A 240 2.39 16.94 -18.71
CA GLU A 240 3.44 15.95 -18.96
C GLU A 240 3.47 14.84 -17.90
N PHE A 241 2.79 15.02 -16.76
CA PHE A 241 2.75 14.03 -15.70
C PHE A 241 1.98 12.78 -16.13
N LYS A 242 2.68 11.65 -16.09
CA LYS A 242 2.12 10.32 -16.41
C LYS A 242 2.23 9.34 -15.26
N ASP A 243 3.10 9.64 -14.28
CA ASP A 243 3.33 8.78 -13.13
C ASP A 243 2.36 9.10 -12.00
N VAL A 244 1.38 8.23 -11.79
CA VAL A 244 0.37 8.40 -10.74
C VAL A 244 0.97 8.29 -9.33
N ALA A 245 2.19 7.75 -9.16
CA ALA A 245 2.87 7.76 -7.88
C ALA A 245 3.06 9.19 -7.35
N LEU A 246 3.29 10.16 -8.24
CA LEU A 246 3.37 11.57 -7.89
C LEU A 246 2.09 12.05 -7.19
N LEU A 247 0.93 11.72 -7.74
CA LEU A 247 -0.37 12.09 -7.16
C LEU A 247 -0.59 11.39 -5.81
N ILE A 248 -0.30 10.09 -5.71
CA ILE A 248 -0.48 9.32 -4.47
C ILE A 248 0.28 9.99 -3.31
N TRP A 249 1.53 10.36 -3.56
CA TRP A 249 2.35 11.00 -2.54
C TRP A 249 1.94 12.45 -2.29
N LEU A 250 1.47 13.17 -3.30
CA LEU A 250 0.98 14.53 -3.12
C LEU A 250 -0.32 14.58 -2.28
N LEU A 251 -1.20 13.59 -2.43
CA LEU A 251 -2.37 13.40 -1.57
C LEU A 251 -1.95 13.08 -0.12
N GLU A 252 -0.96 12.20 0.07
CA GLU A 252 -0.40 11.92 1.41
C GLU A 252 0.16 13.20 2.05
N ILE A 253 0.92 14.00 1.28
CA ILE A 253 1.53 15.25 1.76
C ILE A 253 0.46 16.26 2.15
N SER A 254 -0.47 16.57 1.25
CA SER A 254 -1.49 17.61 1.46
C SER A 254 -2.47 17.31 2.60
N THR A 255 -2.67 16.03 2.92
CA THR A 255 -3.52 15.61 4.03
C THR A 255 -2.74 15.34 5.31
N SER A 256 -1.39 15.36 5.25
CA SER A 256 -0.56 15.18 6.42
C SER A 256 -0.70 16.33 7.42
N VAL A 257 -0.48 16.01 8.70
CA VAL A 257 -0.44 17.01 9.78
C VAL A 257 0.66 18.06 9.59
N TYR A 258 1.69 17.77 8.79
CA TYR A 258 2.82 18.66 8.55
C TYR A 258 2.48 19.81 7.59
N PHE A 259 1.61 19.55 6.61
CA PHE A 259 1.31 20.47 5.51
C PHE A 259 -0.16 20.92 5.46
N LYS A 260 -0.93 20.67 6.53
CA LYS A 260 -2.36 20.98 6.60
C LYS A 260 -2.70 22.46 6.27
N ASP A 261 -1.82 23.39 6.66
CA ASP A 261 -2.01 24.83 6.50
C ASP A 261 -1.16 25.43 5.36
N TRP A 262 -0.91 24.66 4.30
CA TRP A 262 -0.11 25.10 3.14
C TRP A 262 -1.00 25.30 1.90
N PRO A 263 -1.44 26.55 1.61
CA PRO A 263 -2.34 26.82 0.49
C PRO A 263 -1.78 26.42 -0.86
N GLN A 264 -0.48 26.66 -1.08
CA GLN A 264 0.20 26.36 -2.33
C GLN A 264 0.25 24.85 -2.61
N ILE A 265 0.54 24.03 -1.59
CA ILE A 265 0.55 22.57 -1.71
C ILE A 265 -0.86 22.04 -2.00
N LYS A 266 -1.89 22.64 -1.37
CA LYS A 266 -3.28 22.30 -1.66
C LYS A 266 -3.66 22.62 -3.11
N GLU A 267 -3.30 23.81 -3.60
CA GLU A 267 -3.51 24.21 -5.00
C GLU A 267 -2.82 23.24 -5.97
N TRP A 268 -1.55 22.93 -5.72
CA TRP A 268 -0.78 21.93 -6.49
C TRP A 268 -1.47 20.57 -6.50
N THR A 269 -1.98 20.13 -5.35
CA THR A 269 -2.70 18.86 -5.22
C THR A 269 -3.97 18.84 -6.05
N GLU A 270 -4.77 19.90 -5.97
CA GLU A 270 -6.03 20.01 -6.72
C GLU A 270 -5.79 20.00 -8.24
N MET A 271 -4.76 20.71 -8.71
CA MET A 271 -4.41 20.77 -10.13
C MET A 271 -3.87 19.44 -10.67
N VAL A 272 -2.98 18.78 -9.93
CA VAL A 272 -2.46 17.46 -10.30
C VAL A 272 -3.56 16.40 -10.24
N LEU A 273 -4.44 16.45 -9.23
CA LEU A 273 -5.60 15.57 -9.11
C LEU A 273 -6.55 15.73 -10.29
N LEU A 274 -6.88 16.97 -10.68
CA LEU A 274 -7.74 17.25 -11.83
C LEU A 274 -7.14 16.69 -13.13
N HIS A 275 -5.85 16.92 -13.35
CA HIS A 275 -5.11 16.39 -14.49
C HIS A 275 -5.22 14.85 -14.59
N PHE A 276 -4.96 14.14 -13.50
CA PHE A 276 -5.03 12.68 -13.50
C PHE A 276 -6.47 12.15 -13.62
N LYS A 277 -7.48 12.86 -13.06
CA LYS A 277 -8.90 12.53 -13.28
C LYS A 277 -9.27 12.62 -14.76
N GLU A 278 -8.85 13.68 -15.43
CA GLU A 278 -9.05 13.85 -16.87
C GLU A 278 -8.39 12.72 -17.66
N MET A 279 -7.13 12.38 -17.35
CA MET A 279 -6.43 11.27 -18.01
C MET A 279 -7.13 9.92 -17.80
N ALA A 280 -7.59 9.63 -16.58
CA ALA A 280 -8.31 8.38 -16.28
C ALA A 280 -9.65 8.28 -17.02
N GLU A 281 -10.27 9.41 -17.36
CA GLU A 281 -11.46 9.49 -18.21
C GLU A 281 -11.13 9.45 -19.72
N GLY A 282 -9.84 9.44 -20.09
CA GLY A 282 -9.35 9.47 -21.47
C GLY A 282 -9.38 10.87 -22.09
N LYS A 283 -9.38 11.92 -21.27
CA LYS A 283 -9.28 13.32 -21.70
C LYS A 283 -7.80 13.75 -21.65
N CYS A 284 -7.35 14.48 -22.67
CA CYS A 284 -6.06 15.15 -22.61
C CYS A 284 -6.24 16.48 -21.88
N SER A 285 -5.66 16.56 -20.69
CA SER A 285 -5.43 17.78 -19.95
C SER A 285 -4.43 18.65 -20.72
N GLY A 286 -4.90 19.83 -21.10
CA GLY A 286 -4.28 20.64 -22.13
C GLY A 286 -5.38 21.35 -22.89
N VAL A 287 -6.13 22.20 -22.20
CA VAL A 287 -6.95 23.21 -22.85
C VAL A 287 -5.97 24.17 -23.52
N HIS A 288 -5.48 23.82 -24.71
CA HIS A 288 -5.12 24.86 -25.65
C HIS A 288 -6.42 25.59 -25.95
N GLU A 289 -6.50 26.86 -25.53
CA GLU A 289 -7.56 27.73 -26.00
C GLU A 289 -7.67 27.55 -27.51
N PRO A 290 -8.86 27.23 -28.04
CA PRO A 290 -9.02 26.89 -29.45
C PRO A 290 -8.54 28.07 -30.29
N LYS A 291 -7.38 27.94 -30.94
CA LYS A 291 -6.86 29.02 -31.79
C LYS A 291 -7.67 29.04 -33.09
N PRO A 292 -8.12 30.21 -33.57
CA PRO A 292 -8.76 30.29 -34.89
C PRO A 292 -7.88 29.63 -35.95
N ALA A 293 -8.46 28.76 -36.78
CA ALA A 293 -7.68 28.03 -37.77
C ALA A 293 -7.20 28.99 -38.88
N VAL A 294 -5.88 29.13 -39.02
CA VAL A 294 -5.24 29.88 -40.12
C VAL A 294 -4.90 28.94 -41.29
N SER A 295 -4.65 27.66 -41.00
CA SER A 295 -4.49 26.58 -41.96
C SER A 295 -5.09 25.28 -41.38
N LEU A 296 -5.34 24.30 -42.25
CA LEU A 296 -5.64 22.93 -41.85
C LEU A 296 -4.68 21.99 -42.57
N ASP A 297 -4.02 21.14 -41.79
CA ASP A 297 -3.13 20.11 -42.30
C ASP A 297 -3.57 18.73 -41.82
N LYS A 298 -3.14 17.70 -42.54
CA LYS A 298 -3.47 16.31 -42.20
C LYS A 298 -2.99 15.99 -40.79
N GLY A 299 -3.87 15.38 -40.00
CA GLY A 299 -3.65 15.03 -38.61
C GLY A 299 -4.10 16.08 -37.62
N TYR A 300 -4.46 17.30 -38.04
CA TYR A 300 -4.92 18.32 -37.09
C TYR A 300 -6.21 17.89 -36.39
N THR A 301 -6.26 18.11 -35.08
CA THR A 301 -7.48 18.00 -34.28
C THR A 301 -8.15 19.36 -34.24
N VAL A 302 -9.39 19.44 -34.69
CA VAL A 302 -10.12 20.69 -34.87
C VAL A 302 -11.47 20.68 -34.16
N LEU A 303 -11.97 21.86 -33.82
CA LEU A 303 -13.34 22.09 -33.34
C LEU A 303 -14.12 22.85 -34.40
N HIS A 304 -15.16 22.23 -34.97
CA HIS A 304 -16.07 22.87 -35.93
C HIS A 304 -17.33 23.38 -35.23
N LYS A 305 -17.74 24.62 -35.52
CA LYS A 305 -18.90 25.28 -34.87
C LYS A 305 -20.20 24.46 -34.88
N GLN A 306 -20.43 23.68 -35.94
CA GLN A 306 -21.66 22.88 -36.10
C GLN A 306 -21.49 21.39 -35.79
N TYR A 307 -20.30 20.83 -36.02
CA TYR A 307 -20.10 19.36 -36.01
C TYR A 307 -19.28 18.87 -34.82
N GLY A 308 -18.80 19.79 -33.98
CA GLY A 308 -17.98 19.47 -32.82
C GLY A 308 -16.54 19.10 -33.21
N ARG A 309 -15.93 18.21 -32.42
CA ARG A 309 -14.53 17.82 -32.58
C ARG A 309 -14.34 16.86 -33.76
N GLY A 310 -13.34 17.12 -34.59
CA GLY A 310 -12.98 16.28 -35.73
C GLY A 310 -11.48 16.22 -36.00
N ILE A 311 -11.08 15.30 -36.89
CA ILE A 311 -9.68 15.06 -37.29
C ILE A 311 -9.56 15.27 -38.80
N VAL A 312 -8.60 16.09 -39.22
CA VAL A 312 -8.33 16.31 -40.65
C VAL A 312 -7.63 15.07 -41.22
N ARG A 313 -8.35 14.25 -41.98
CA ARG A 313 -7.82 13.00 -42.57
C ARG A 313 -6.98 13.22 -43.81
N SER A 314 -7.36 14.20 -44.63
CA SER A 314 -6.61 14.56 -45.83
C SER A 314 -6.97 15.95 -46.34
N ILE A 315 -6.06 16.54 -47.11
CA ILE A 315 -6.31 17.73 -47.91
C ILE A 315 -6.24 17.31 -49.38
N LEU A 316 -7.35 17.36 -50.08
CA LEU A 316 -7.43 17.09 -51.52
C LEU A 316 -7.27 18.38 -52.30
N GLN A 317 -6.60 18.30 -53.45
CA GLN A 317 -6.53 19.37 -54.43
C GLN A 317 -7.29 18.91 -55.67
N THR A 318 -8.36 19.60 -56.03
CA THR A 318 -9.15 19.30 -57.22
C THR A 318 -9.03 20.43 -58.23
N SER A 319 -8.62 20.09 -59.44
CA SER A 319 -8.50 21.01 -60.57
C SER A 319 -9.63 20.74 -61.56
N SER A 320 -10.68 21.55 -61.50
CA SER A 320 -11.76 21.58 -62.49
C SER A 320 -11.85 22.98 -63.07
N GLY A 321 -11.61 23.14 -64.37
CA GLY A 321 -11.77 24.43 -65.07
C GLY A 321 -10.68 25.48 -64.81
N GLY A 322 -9.44 25.09 -64.54
CA GLY A 322 -8.30 26.02 -64.41
C GLY A 322 -8.15 26.70 -63.04
N GLN A 323 -9.09 26.49 -62.12
CA GLN A 323 -9.01 27.00 -60.75
C GLN A 323 -8.76 25.83 -59.78
N ALA A 324 -7.64 25.87 -59.05
CA ALA A 324 -7.31 24.86 -58.06
C ALA A 324 -8.14 25.09 -56.78
N SER A 325 -9.04 24.16 -56.45
CA SER A 325 -9.79 24.18 -55.19
C SER A 325 -9.17 23.19 -54.21
N ARG A 326 -8.95 23.61 -52.96
CA ARG A 326 -8.48 22.74 -51.87
C ARG A 326 -9.66 22.33 -51.01
N MET A 327 -9.77 21.04 -50.70
CA MET A 327 -10.84 20.48 -49.89
C MET A 327 -10.23 19.74 -48.69
N ALA A 328 -10.61 20.11 -47.48
CA ALA A 328 -10.28 19.34 -46.28
C ALA A 328 -11.32 18.24 -46.06
N ILE A 329 -10.87 17.00 -45.89
CA ILE A 329 -11.69 15.89 -45.40
C ILE A 329 -11.49 15.80 -43.89
N VAL A 330 -12.56 16.04 -43.14
CA VAL A 330 -12.54 15.99 -41.67
C VAL A 330 -13.51 14.90 -41.20
N GLU A 331 -13.01 14.00 -40.37
CA GLU A 331 -13.81 12.95 -39.74
C GLU A 331 -14.30 13.44 -38.36
N PHE A 332 -15.61 13.40 -38.14
CA PHE A 332 -16.23 13.73 -36.85
C PHE A 332 -16.84 12.48 -36.23
N ALA A 333 -16.60 12.26 -34.94
CA ALA A 333 -17.02 11.05 -34.23
C ALA A 333 -18.53 10.73 -34.38
N ALA A 334 -19.40 11.75 -34.38
CA ALA A 334 -20.85 11.57 -34.49
C ALA A 334 -21.42 11.77 -35.92
N HIS A 335 -20.63 12.31 -36.84
CA HIS A 335 -21.14 12.76 -38.15
C HIS A 335 -20.39 12.16 -39.35
N GLY A 336 -19.41 11.29 -39.10
CA GLY A 336 -18.56 10.67 -40.10
C GLY A 336 -17.69 11.70 -40.85
N GLU A 337 -17.26 11.33 -42.05
CA GLU A 337 -16.45 12.20 -42.90
C GLU A 337 -17.29 13.31 -43.56
N LYS A 338 -16.77 14.54 -43.49
CA LYS A 338 -17.31 15.71 -44.19
C LYS A 338 -16.19 16.42 -44.97
N LYS A 339 -16.57 17.08 -46.06
CA LYS A 339 -15.65 17.78 -46.96
C LYS A 339 -15.88 19.28 -46.88
N PHE A 340 -14.82 20.05 -46.70
CA PHE A 340 -14.87 21.49 -46.51
C PHE A 340 -14.00 22.22 -47.53
N PRO A 341 -14.52 23.20 -48.29
CA PRO A 341 -13.71 24.02 -49.17
C PRO A 341 -12.81 24.95 -48.36
N LEU A 342 -11.54 25.02 -48.75
CA LEU A 342 -10.53 25.92 -48.19
C LEU A 342 -10.21 27.04 -49.19
N PRO A 343 -10.00 28.29 -48.72
CA PRO A 343 -9.89 28.70 -47.32
C PRO A 343 -11.23 29.06 -46.65
N ASP A 344 -12.34 29.11 -47.38
CA ASP A 344 -13.62 29.69 -46.91
C ASP A 344 -14.16 29.07 -45.62
N SER A 345 -13.88 27.79 -45.39
CA SER A 345 -14.35 27.06 -44.21
C SER A 345 -13.51 27.30 -42.95
N LEU A 346 -12.30 27.88 -43.05
CA LEU A 346 -11.39 28.08 -41.91
C LEU A 346 -12.03 28.86 -40.75
N LYS A 347 -12.90 29.84 -41.05
CA LYS A 347 -13.64 30.63 -40.06
C LYS A 347 -14.62 29.83 -39.17
N PHE A 348 -14.88 28.58 -39.51
CA PHE A 348 -15.72 27.67 -38.74
C PHE A 348 -14.91 26.68 -37.90
N PHE A 349 -13.58 26.68 -38.01
CA PHE A 349 -12.69 25.79 -37.30
C PHE A 349 -11.81 26.54 -36.30
N SER A 350 -11.59 25.91 -35.15
CA SER A 350 -10.48 26.22 -34.25
C SER A 350 -9.55 25.02 -34.14
N ILE A 351 -8.24 25.25 -34.13
CA ILE A 351 -7.24 24.19 -33.94
C ILE A 351 -7.11 23.92 -32.44
N LEU A 352 -7.38 22.67 -32.06
CA LEU A 352 -7.18 22.16 -30.70
C LEU A 352 -5.79 21.55 -30.53
N SER A 353 -5.29 20.90 -31.58
CA SER A 353 -3.93 20.35 -31.65
C SER A 353 -3.50 20.22 -33.10
N GLU A 354 -2.23 20.51 -33.38
CA GLU A 354 -1.59 20.29 -34.68
C GLU A 354 -1.21 18.81 -34.91
N ARG A 355 -1.57 17.94 -33.97
CA ARG A 355 -1.40 16.48 -34.07
C ARG A 355 -2.73 15.78 -33.83
N GLU A 356 -2.81 14.54 -34.31
CA GLU A 356 -3.98 13.69 -34.06
C GLU A 356 -4.01 13.46 -32.55
N ALA A 357 -5.12 13.84 -31.92
CA ALA A 357 -5.24 13.65 -30.49
C ALA A 357 -5.24 12.16 -30.18
N PRO A 358 -4.52 11.73 -29.14
CA PRO A 358 -4.49 10.33 -28.78
C PRO A 358 -5.89 9.82 -28.49
N SER A 359 -6.13 8.55 -28.82
CA SER A 359 -7.40 7.91 -28.49
C SER A 359 -7.61 7.87 -26.97
N LYS A 360 -8.85 7.68 -26.52
CA LYS A 360 -9.15 7.57 -25.08
C LYS A 360 -8.31 6.47 -24.42
N ASP A 361 -8.11 5.35 -25.12
CA ASP A 361 -7.35 4.21 -24.61
C ASP A 361 -5.84 4.49 -24.59
N GLU A 362 -5.32 5.25 -25.56
CA GLU A 362 -3.93 5.71 -25.56
C GLU A 362 -3.65 6.67 -24.39
N VAL A 363 -4.58 7.57 -24.08
CA VAL A 363 -4.44 8.46 -22.91
C VAL A 363 -4.42 7.65 -21.62
N LYS A 364 -5.36 6.73 -21.43
CA LYS A 364 -5.42 5.90 -20.22
C LYS A 364 -4.21 4.99 -20.08
N SER A 365 -3.78 4.34 -21.16
CA SER A 365 -2.61 3.45 -21.15
C SER A 365 -1.28 4.18 -21.01
N SER A 366 -1.25 5.51 -21.18
CA SER A 366 -0.06 6.32 -20.92
C SER A 366 0.21 6.51 -19.43
N LEU A 367 -0.76 6.24 -18.55
CA LEU A 367 -0.58 6.31 -17.10
C LEU A 367 0.33 5.17 -16.63
N GLN A 368 1.29 5.52 -15.78
CA GLN A 368 2.26 4.62 -15.19
C GLN A 368 2.23 4.80 -13.67
N CYS A 369 2.72 3.80 -12.93
CA CYS A 369 2.91 3.89 -11.50
C CYS A 369 4.31 3.34 -11.17
N ASN A 370 5.25 4.22 -10.83
CA ASN A 370 6.61 3.82 -10.50
C ASN A 370 6.79 3.78 -8.98
N ILE A 371 6.52 2.61 -8.41
CA ILE A 371 6.77 2.29 -7.00
C ILE A 371 7.54 0.97 -6.99
N GLU A 372 8.77 1.00 -6.48
CA GLU A 372 9.73 -0.10 -6.62
C GLU A 372 9.87 -0.97 -5.36
N GLY A 373 9.46 -0.46 -4.19
CA GLY A 373 9.55 -1.18 -2.92
C GLY A 373 8.22 -1.72 -2.41
N TYR A 374 8.20 -2.95 -1.89
CA TYR A 374 7.01 -3.53 -1.25
C TYR A 374 6.44 -2.67 -0.09
N PRO A 375 7.26 -2.09 0.81
CA PRO A 375 6.75 -1.20 1.86
C PRO A 375 6.12 0.09 1.31
N GLU A 376 6.68 0.63 0.22
CA GLU A 376 6.11 1.80 -0.45
C GLU A 376 4.83 1.45 -1.18
N TRP A 377 4.77 0.26 -1.79
CA TRP A 377 3.57 -0.24 -2.43
C TRP A 377 2.41 -0.40 -1.44
N LEU A 378 2.66 -0.96 -0.25
CA LEU A 378 1.67 -1.02 0.83
C LEU A 378 1.22 0.38 1.27
N SER A 379 2.17 1.31 1.42
CA SER A 379 1.87 2.70 1.79
C SER A 379 1.01 3.39 0.72
N ALA A 380 1.28 3.11 -0.56
CA ALA A 380 0.54 3.66 -1.68
C ALA A 380 -0.89 3.11 -1.73
N LEU A 381 -1.07 1.80 -1.52
CA LEU A 381 -2.39 1.19 -1.38
C LEU A 381 -3.19 1.82 -0.24
N GLN A 382 -2.57 1.95 0.93
CA GLN A 382 -3.21 2.56 2.08
C GLN A 382 -3.63 4.02 1.78
N SER A 383 -2.74 4.79 1.13
CA SER A 383 -3.03 6.18 0.73
C SER A 383 -4.24 6.26 -0.22
N ILE A 384 -4.29 5.45 -1.28
CA ILE A 384 -5.43 5.51 -2.21
C ILE A 384 -6.75 5.02 -1.59
N LEU A 385 -6.69 4.13 -0.60
CA LEU A 385 -7.87 3.67 0.15
C LEU A 385 -8.40 4.79 1.05
N ILE A 386 -7.52 5.45 1.80
CA ILE A 386 -7.88 6.59 2.66
C ILE A 386 -8.46 7.73 1.81
N HIS A 387 -7.92 7.97 0.62
CA HIS A 387 -8.30 9.08 -0.25
C HIS A 387 -9.25 8.70 -1.39
N LYS A 388 -9.93 7.55 -1.30
CA LYS A 388 -10.81 7.03 -2.35
C LYS A 388 -11.85 8.05 -2.83
N GLU A 389 -12.45 8.79 -1.90
CA GLU A 389 -13.46 9.82 -2.21
C GLU A 389 -12.89 10.96 -3.07
N TYR A 390 -11.65 11.39 -2.79
CA TYR A 390 -10.99 12.45 -3.55
C TYR A 390 -10.63 12.00 -4.97
N LEU A 391 -10.22 10.74 -5.14
CA LEU A 391 -9.84 10.18 -6.43
C LEU A 391 -11.05 10.01 -7.35
N GLY A 392 -12.19 9.60 -6.81
CA GLY A 392 -13.36 9.19 -7.58
C GLY A 392 -13.13 7.85 -8.30
N ASN A 393 -14.22 7.20 -8.71
CA ASN A 393 -14.19 5.80 -9.15
C ASN A 393 -13.23 5.53 -10.31
N SER A 394 -13.25 6.34 -11.38
CA SER A 394 -12.45 6.06 -12.58
C SER A 394 -10.95 6.12 -12.30
N LEU A 395 -10.49 7.12 -11.55
CA LEU A 395 -9.08 7.29 -11.23
C LEU A 395 -8.63 6.28 -10.17
N TYR A 396 -9.44 6.06 -9.14
CA TYR A 396 -9.18 5.04 -8.12
C TYR A 396 -8.95 3.67 -8.76
N GLU A 397 -9.89 3.22 -9.61
CA GLU A 397 -9.77 1.93 -10.32
C GLU A 397 -8.51 1.88 -11.18
N THR A 398 -8.18 2.96 -11.88
CA THR A 398 -6.98 3.04 -12.72
C THR A 398 -5.71 2.87 -11.89
N ILE A 399 -5.60 3.59 -10.77
CA ILE A 399 -4.43 3.50 -9.88
C ILE A 399 -4.35 2.13 -9.22
N TYR A 400 -5.47 1.61 -8.71
CA TYR A 400 -5.56 0.30 -8.08
C TYR A 400 -5.12 -0.82 -9.03
N ASN A 401 -5.59 -0.78 -10.28
CA ASN A 401 -5.16 -1.68 -11.35
C ASN A 401 -3.65 -1.61 -11.62
N LEU A 402 -3.11 -0.40 -11.72
CA LEU A 402 -1.67 -0.18 -11.95
C LEU A 402 -0.84 -0.76 -10.80
N LEU A 403 -1.24 -0.50 -9.55
CA LEU A 403 -0.56 -1.02 -8.36
C LEU A 403 -0.60 -2.55 -8.30
N LEU A 404 -1.75 -3.18 -8.57
CA LEU A 404 -1.86 -4.65 -8.55
C LEU A 404 -1.13 -5.33 -9.71
N SER A 405 -1.11 -4.70 -10.88
CA SER A 405 -0.42 -5.25 -12.05
C SER A 405 1.09 -5.42 -11.80
N LYS A 406 1.69 -4.57 -10.96
CA LYS A 406 3.10 -4.69 -10.53
C LYS A 406 3.37 -5.96 -9.72
N LEU A 407 2.37 -6.50 -9.06
CA LEU A 407 2.44 -7.79 -8.37
C LEU A 407 2.09 -8.98 -9.28
N GLY A 408 1.83 -8.74 -10.57
CA GLY A 408 1.35 -9.77 -11.50
C GLY A 408 -0.09 -10.21 -11.24
N LEU A 409 -0.86 -9.42 -10.47
CA LEU A 409 -2.24 -9.71 -10.11
C LEU A 409 -3.23 -8.90 -10.96
N LYS A 410 -4.42 -9.47 -11.18
CA LYS A 410 -5.56 -8.73 -11.75
C LYS A 410 -6.43 -8.23 -10.60
N SER A 411 -6.83 -6.96 -10.64
CA SER A 411 -7.75 -6.34 -9.66
C SER A 411 -8.99 -7.15 -9.39
N LYS A 412 -9.67 -7.57 -10.46
CA LYS A 412 -10.87 -8.39 -10.36
C LYS A 412 -10.63 -9.68 -9.57
N PHE A 413 -9.48 -10.34 -9.76
CA PHE A 413 -9.14 -11.54 -9.00
C PHE A 413 -8.97 -11.22 -7.50
N VAL A 414 -8.34 -10.11 -7.16
CA VAL A 414 -8.13 -9.68 -5.77
C VAL A 414 -9.47 -9.30 -5.11
N GLU A 415 -10.31 -8.54 -5.79
CA GLU A 415 -11.64 -8.18 -5.31
C GLU A 415 -12.56 -9.38 -5.13
N ASP A 416 -12.56 -10.30 -6.09
CA ASP A 416 -13.35 -11.53 -6.01
C ASP A 416 -12.91 -12.37 -4.82
N ARG A 417 -11.59 -12.44 -4.54
CA ARG A 417 -11.07 -13.11 -3.33
C ARG A 417 -11.47 -12.42 -2.04
N PHE A 418 -11.40 -11.10 -1.95
CA PHE A 418 -11.84 -10.39 -0.75
C PHE A 418 -13.33 -10.63 -0.47
N LYS A 419 -14.18 -10.58 -1.51
CA LYS A 419 -15.61 -10.91 -1.40
C LYS A 419 -15.86 -12.35 -0.99
N GLU A 420 -15.15 -13.31 -1.57
CA GLU A 420 -15.23 -14.73 -1.20
C GLU A 420 -14.86 -14.95 0.27
N THR A 421 -13.92 -14.16 0.81
CA THR A 421 -13.50 -14.23 2.22
C THR A 421 -14.37 -13.39 3.17
N GLY A 422 -15.33 -12.62 2.67
CA GLY A 422 -16.19 -11.74 3.48
C GLY A 422 -15.53 -10.42 3.94
N TRP A 423 -14.41 -10.03 3.33
CA TRP A 423 -13.72 -8.77 3.60
C TRP A 423 -14.26 -7.72 2.61
N ASN A 424 -15.06 -6.76 3.10
CA ASN A 424 -15.66 -5.70 2.28
C ASN A 424 -14.86 -4.39 2.34
#